data_AF-A0A1G7KQD9-F1
#
_entry.id   AF-A0A1G7KQD9-F1
#
_cell.length_a   1.000
_cell.length_b   1.000
_cell.length_c   1.000
_cell.angle_alpha   90.00
_cell.angle_beta   90.00
_cell.angle_gamma   90.00
#
_symmetry.space_group_name_H-M   'P 1'
#
loop_
_entity.id
_entity.type
_entity.pdbx_description
1 polymer ?
#
loop_
_entity_poly.entity_id
_entity_poly.type
_entity_poly.pdbx_seq_one_letter_code
_entity_poly.pdbx_strand_id
1 'polypeptide(L)'
;MTPRRAAVALFDLSLVVALGAAARFAHAFWYRLFASSVAGDLAGSVAVGLVFGAGHVLVASGDRLFAPVGRAADSWVWRPRRAAAAVATGFLVHAAVAPAFTPFGLEPRGVNSVLTVAGVAVGLWSLAVRRATR
;
A
#
# COMPACT_ATOMS: atom_id res chain seq x y z
N MET A 1 9.17 2.66 -27.95
CA MET A 1 8.56 1.89 -26.84
C MET A 1 7.65 0.83 -27.44
N THR A 2 7.68 -0.44 -27.01
CA THR A 2 6.81 -1.48 -27.60
C THR A 2 5.42 -1.51 -26.92
N PRO A 3 4.34 -1.94 -27.61
CA PRO A 3 2.99 -2.00 -27.03
C PRO A 3 2.93 -2.80 -25.73
N ARG A 4 3.67 -3.92 -25.68
CA ARG A 4 3.82 -4.74 -24.47
C ARG A 4 4.45 -3.97 -23.30
N ARG A 5 5.46 -3.15 -23.56
CA ARG A 5 6.10 -2.33 -22.50
C ARG A 5 5.16 -1.24 -21.99
N ALA A 6 4.32 -0.67 -22.86
CA ALA A 6 3.29 0.30 -22.46
C ALA A 6 2.22 -0.34 -21.57
N ALA A 7 1.71 -1.53 -21.96
CA ALA A 7 0.73 -2.26 -21.15
C ALA A 7 1.24 -2.62 -19.75
N VAL A 8 2.49 -3.09 -19.65
CA VAL A 8 3.12 -3.39 -18.34
C VAL A 8 3.24 -2.12 -17.49
N ALA A 9 3.69 -1.01 -18.08
CA ALA A 9 3.83 0.25 -17.36
C ALA A 9 2.48 0.78 -16.85
N LEU A 10 1.44 0.70 -17.68
CA LEU A 10 0.09 1.11 -17.28
C LEU A 10 -0.47 0.23 -16.16
N PHE A 11 -0.25 -1.07 -16.23
CA PHE A 11 -0.66 -2.00 -15.18
C PHE A 11 0.10 -1.75 -13.87
N ASP A 12 1.41 -1.49 -13.94
CA ASP A 12 2.20 -1.13 -12.76
C ASP A 12 1.68 0.15 -12.11
N LEU A 13 1.41 1.18 -12.91
CA LEU A 13 0.87 2.44 -12.42
C LEU A 13 -0.53 2.25 -11.82
N SER A 14 -1.39 1.40 -12.41
CA SER A 14 -2.71 1.14 -11.86
C SER A 14 -2.63 0.43 -10.51
N LEU A 15 -1.71 -0.51 -10.32
CA LEU A 15 -1.46 -1.15 -9.02
C LEU A 15 -0.99 -0.14 -7.97
N VAL A 16 -0.10 0.78 -8.34
CA VAL A 16 0.39 1.85 -7.44
C VAL A 16 -0.76 2.76 -7.01
N VAL A 17 -1.59 3.20 -7.94
CA VAL A 17 -2.75 4.04 -7.65
C VAL A 17 -3.79 3.28 -6.81
N ALA A 18 -4.02 2.00 -7.11
CA ALA A 18 -4.93 1.14 -6.36
C ALA A 18 -4.50 0.99 -4.90
N LEU A 19 -3.19 0.96 -4.60
CA LEU A 19 -2.71 0.91 -3.22
C LEU A 19 -3.07 2.18 -2.43
N GLY A 20 -2.90 3.36 -3.03
CA GLY A 20 -3.36 4.62 -2.42
C GLY A 20 -4.87 4.65 -2.18
N ALA A 21 -5.65 4.17 -3.15
CA ALA A 21 -7.10 4.05 -3.02
C ALA A 21 -7.51 3.06 -1.93
N ALA A 22 -6.84 1.92 -1.82
CA ALA A 22 -7.08 0.88 -0.81
C ALA A 22 -6.76 1.40 0.61
N ALA A 23 -5.66 2.13 0.78
CA ALA A 23 -5.30 2.77 2.04
C ALA A 23 -6.41 3.71 2.54
N ARG A 24 -6.87 4.60 1.65
CA ARG A 24 -7.97 5.52 1.92
C ARG A 24 -9.26 4.78 2.25
N PHE A 25 -9.59 3.75 1.49
CA PHE A 25 -10.79 2.95 1.70
C PHE A 25 -10.75 2.23 3.05
N ALA A 26 -9.62 1.62 3.41
CA ALA A 26 -9.46 0.92 4.68
C ALA A 26 -9.69 1.86 5.87
N HIS A 27 -9.10 3.06 5.83
CA HIS A 27 -9.35 4.10 6.83
C HIS A 27 -10.83 4.49 6.90
N ALA A 28 -11.43 4.87 5.77
CA ALA A 28 -12.83 5.30 5.74
C ALA A 28 -13.80 4.20 6.19
N PHE A 29 -13.52 2.96 5.83
CA PHE A 29 -14.29 1.79 6.26
C PHE A 29 -14.17 1.57 7.77
N TRP A 30 -12.95 1.70 8.33
CA TRP A 30 -12.70 1.53 9.75
C TRP A 30 -13.54 2.48 10.61
N TYR A 31 -13.50 3.77 10.30
CA TYR A 31 -14.24 4.79 11.07
C TYR A 31 -15.75 4.85 10.76
N ARG A 32 -16.23 4.07 9.78
CA ARG A 32 -17.67 3.80 9.65
C ARG A 32 -18.17 2.74 10.62
N LEU A 33 -17.30 1.83 11.05
CA LEU A 33 -17.65 0.71 11.90
C LEU A 33 -17.34 0.95 13.38
N PHE A 34 -16.28 1.71 13.65
CA PHE A 34 -15.76 1.88 15.01
C PHE A 34 -15.68 3.36 15.38
N ALA A 35 -16.11 3.67 16.60
CA ALA A 35 -15.85 4.97 17.21
C ALA A 35 -14.36 5.12 17.53
N SER A 36 -13.85 6.35 17.43
CA SER A 36 -12.45 6.63 17.77
C SER A 36 -12.21 6.34 19.26
N SER A 37 -11.14 5.60 19.50
CA SER A 37 -10.61 5.26 20.81
C SER A 37 -9.16 4.83 20.64
N VAL A 38 -8.34 4.87 21.68
CA VAL A 38 -6.93 4.44 21.59
C VAL A 38 -6.82 3.01 21.04
N ALA A 39 -7.63 2.08 21.54
CA ALA A 39 -7.62 0.69 21.08
C ALA A 39 -8.15 0.55 19.64
N GLY A 40 -9.24 1.25 19.30
CA GLY A 40 -9.82 1.23 17.96
C GLY A 40 -8.86 1.82 16.92
N ASP A 41 -8.21 2.93 17.23
CA ASP A 41 -7.29 3.63 16.33
C ASP A 41 -5.96 2.89 16.19
N LEU A 42 -5.51 2.18 17.24
CA LEU A 42 -4.39 1.24 17.15
C LEU A 42 -4.71 0.08 16.21
N ALA A 43 -5.87 -0.55 16.37
CA ALA A 43 -6.32 -1.63 15.51
C ALA A 43 -6.53 -1.15 14.05
N GLY A 44 -7.04 0.06 13.86
CA GLY A 44 -7.12 0.71 12.54
C GLY A 44 -5.74 0.91 11.90
N SER A 45 -4.75 1.30 12.70
CA SER A 45 -3.35 1.43 12.24
C SER A 45 -2.77 0.09 11.83
N VAL A 46 -3.06 -0.98 12.57
CA VAL A 46 -2.69 -2.35 12.16
C VAL A 46 -3.36 -2.72 10.84
N ALA A 47 -4.65 -2.46 10.68
CA ALA A 47 -5.38 -2.76 9.45
C ALA A 47 -4.78 -2.03 8.23
N VAL A 48 -4.49 -0.73 8.34
CA VAL A 48 -3.85 0.04 7.26
C VAL A 48 -2.42 -0.45 6.99
N GLY A 49 -1.67 -0.81 8.04
CA GLY A 49 -0.38 -1.47 7.90
C GLY A 49 -0.47 -2.77 7.07
N LEU A 50 -1.44 -3.63 7.36
CA LEU A 50 -1.65 -4.86 6.59
C LEU A 50 -2.01 -4.58 5.12
N VAL A 51 -2.80 -3.55 4.84
CA VAL A 51 -3.10 -3.12 3.46
C VAL A 51 -1.82 -2.73 2.71
N PHE A 52 -0.91 -1.99 3.36
CA PHE A 52 0.37 -1.62 2.77
C PHE A 52 1.27 -2.83 2.55
N GLY A 53 1.33 -3.76 3.51
CA GLY A 53 2.08 -5.01 3.39
C GLY A 53 1.60 -5.87 2.23
N ALA A 54 0.29 -6.13 2.15
CA ALA A 54 -0.32 -6.89 1.08
C ALA A 54 -0.14 -6.19 -0.28
N GLY A 55 -0.36 -4.88 -0.33
CA GLY A 55 -0.14 -4.06 -1.52
C GLY A 55 1.30 -4.11 -2.01
N HIS A 56 2.28 -4.01 -1.11
CA HIS A 56 3.69 -4.18 -1.45
C HIS A 56 3.96 -5.52 -2.12
N VAL A 57 3.48 -6.62 -1.53
CA VAL A 57 3.68 -7.97 -2.07
C VAL A 57 3.05 -8.10 -3.46
N LEU A 58 1.85 -7.57 -3.66
CA LEU A 58 1.16 -7.58 -4.96
C LEU A 58 1.94 -6.78 -6.01
N VAL A 59 2.30 -5.53 -5.71
CA VAL A 59 3.05 -4.66 -6.63
C VAL A 59 4.42 -5.25 -6.96
N ALA A 60 5.14 -5.74 -5.95
CA ALA A 60 6.45 -6.35 -6.10
C ALA A 60 6.41 -7.71 -6.83
N SER A 61 5.26 -8.38 -6.85
CA SER A 61 5.07 -9.67 -7.55
C SER A 61 4.34 -9.54 -8.90
N GLY A 62 4.02 -8.32 -9.36
CA GLY A 62 3.18 -8.05 -10.54
C GLY A 62 3.70 -8.60 -11.88
N ASP A 63 4.93 -9.09 -11.93
CA ASP A 63 5.55 -9.67 -13.14
C ASP A 63 4.83 -10.91 -13.65
N ARG A 64 4.08 -11.60 -12.80
CA ARG A 64 3.38 -12.85 -13.13
C ARG A 64 2.39 -12.74 -14.27
N LEU A 65 1.70 -11.60 -14.38
CA LEU A 65 0.64 -11.42 -15.38
C LEU A 65 1.18 -11.27 -16.81
N PHE A 66 2.44 -10.86 -16.96
CA PHE A 66 3.07 -10.63 -18.26
C PHE A 66 4.33 -11.46 -18.49
N ALA A 67 4.70 -12.32 -17.53
CA ALA A 67 5.81 -13.26 -17.65
C ALA A 67 5.44 -14.44 -18.57
N PRO A 68 6.40 -15.00 -19.32
CA PRO A 68 6.21 -16.27 -20.01
C PRO A 68 5.81 -17.37 -19.01
N VAL A 69 4.88 -18.25 -19.41
CA VAL A 69 4.20 -19.27 -18.58
C VAL A 69 5.18 -20.14 -17.75
N GLY A 70 6.43 -20.31 -18.17
CA GLY A 70 7.46 -21.08 -17.45
C GLY A 70 8.27 -20.34 -16.36
N ARG A 71 8.16 -19.01 -16.22
CA ARG A 71 8.88 -18.23 -15.17
C ARG A 71 8.00 -17.77 -14.01
N ALA A 72 6.69 -18.07 -14.06
CA ALA A 72 5.73 -17.46 -13.15
C ALA A 72 5.87 -17.94 -11.69
N ALA A 73 6.29 -19.19 -11.47
CA ALA A 73 6.38 -19.81 -10.13
C ALA A 73 7.51 -19.21 -9.26
N ASP A 74 8.67 -18.92 -9.83
CA ASP A 74 9.86 -18.43 -9.10
C ASP A 74 9.83 -16.92 -8.79
N SER A 75 8.80 -16.21 -9.26
CA SER A 75 8.69 -14.76 -9.16
C SER A 75 8.09 -14.25 -7.83
N TRP A 76 7.80 -15.12 -6.87
CA TRP A 76 7.36 -14.64 -5.55
C TRP A 76 8.52 -13.99 -4.83
N VAL A 77 8.60 -12.67 -4.94
CA VAL A 77 9.53 -11.88 -4.13
C VAL A 77 8.91 -11.73 -2.74
N TRP A 78 8.71 -12.84 -2.01
CA TRP A 78 8.40 -12.80 -0.59
C TRP A 78 9.67 -12.35 0.15
N ARG A 79 9.80 -11.04 0.31
CA ARG A 79 10.89 -10.42 1.07
C ARG A 79 10.32 -9.97 2.41
N PRO A 80 10.38 -10.81 3.45
CA PRO A 80 9.68 -10.56 4.71
C PRO A 80 10.10 -9.23 5.34
N ARG A 81 11.38 -8.85 5.22
CA ARG A 81 11.86 -7.54 5.70
C ARG A 81 11.24 -6.36 4.97
N ARG A 82 11.04 -6.45 3.64
CA ARG A 82 10.43 -5.36 2.85
C ARG A 82 8.92 -5.31 3.05
N ALA A 83 8.27 -6.47 3.15
CA ALA A 83 6.86 -6.55 3.54
C ALA A 83 6.65 -5.95 4.94
N ALA A 84 7.50 -6.29 5.92
CA ALA A 84 7.45 -5.71 7.25
C ALA A 84 7.66 -4.19 7.24
N ALA A 85 8.58 -3.68 6.41
CA ALA A 85 8.78 -2.24 6.25
C ALA A 85 7.53 -1.54 5.66
N ALA A 86 6.86 -2.16 4.68
CA ALA A 86 5.60 -1.65 4.14
C ALA A 86 4.50 -1.62 5.22
N VAL A 87 4.39 -2.70 6.01
CA VAL A 87 3.44 -2.78 7.13
C VAL A 87 3.71 -1.69 8.17
N ALA A 88 4.96 -1.55 8.60
CA ALA A 88 5.37 -0.53 9.54
C ALA A 88 5.08 0.88 8.99
N THR A 89 5.33 1.12 7.70
CA THR A 89 5.02 2.40 7.05
C THR A 89 3.52 2.70 7.10
N GLY A 90 2.66 1.76 6.68
CA GLY A 90 1.21 1.96 6.72
C GLY A 90 0.68 2.17 8.14
N PHE A 91 1.21 1.42 9.11
CA PHE A 91 0.90 1.57 10.52
C PHE A 91 1.27 2.97 11.03
N LEU A 92 2.51 3.40 10.82
CA LEU A 92 3.01 4.69 11.31
C LEU A 92 2.30 5.87 10.64
N VAL A 93 2.05 5.78 9.33
CA VAL A 93 1.30 6.80 8.59
C VAL A 93 -0.10 6.95 9.15
N HIS A 94 -0.80 5.84 9.41
CA HIS A 94 -2.14 5.91 9.97
C HIS A 94 -2.13 6.39 11.42
N ALA A 95 -1.21 5.89 12.25
CA ALA A 95 -1.07 6.31 13.64
C ALA A 95 -0.80 7.82 13.75
N ALA A 96 -0.02 8.39 12.82
CA ALA A 96 0.27 9.82 12.78
C ALA A 96 -0.92 10.71 12.36
N VAL A 97 -2.03 10.12 11.88
CA VAL A 97 -3.23 10.86 11.47
C VAL A 97 -4.50 10.37 12.18
N ALA A 98 -4.39 9.39 13.07
CA ALA A 98 -5.52 8.84 13.78
C ALA A 98 -5.99 9.81 14.88
N PRO A 99 -7.30 10.02 15.07
CA PRO A 99 -7.82 11.03 15.98
C PRO A 99 -7.33 10.87 17.43
N ALA A 100 -7.21 9.64 17.93
CA ALA A 100 -6.76 9.38 19.30
C ALA A 100 -5.27 9.71 19.55
N PHE A 101 -4.44 9.81 18.50
CA PHE A 101 -3.01 10.10 18.61
C PHE A 101 -2.64 11.52 18.14
N THR A 102 -3.50 12.15 17.35
CA THR A 102 -3.29 13.49 16.78
C THR A 102 -4.44 14.43 17.15
N PRO A 103 -4.39 15.06 18.34
CA PRO A 103 -5.49 15.89 18.86
C PRO A 103 -5.70 17.20 18.07
N PHE A 104 -4.70 17.65 17.30
CA PHE A 104 -4.83 18.83 16.43
C PHE A 104 -5.57 18.55 15.11
N GLY A 105 -5.95 17.29 14.84
CA GLY A 105 -6.90 16.86 13.81
C GLY A 105 -6.63 17.38 12.39
N LEU A 106 -6.18 16.51 11.49
CA LEU A 106 -6.26 16.85 10.06
C LEU A 106 -7.73 16.86 9.61
N GLU A 107 -8.11 17.81 8.76
CA GLU A 107 -9.39 17.73 8.07
C GLU A 107 -9.49 16.41 7.28
N PRO A 108 -10.70 15.83 7.10
CA PRO A 108 -10.88 14.56 6.40
C PRO A 108 -10.24 14.52 5.00
N ARG A 109 -10.22 15.66 4.30
CA ARG A 109 -9.53 15.79 3.00
C ARG A 109 -8.00 15.66 3.14
N GLY A 110 -7.42 16.20 4.20
CA GLY A 110 -6.01 16.08 4.55
C GLY A 110 -5.63 14.63 4.83
N VAL A 111 -6.39 13.93 5.68
CA VAL A 111 -6.16 12.50 5.99
C VAL A 111 -6.21 11.63 4.74
N ASN A 112 -7.25 11.80 3.91
CA ASN A 112 -7.39 11.07 2.66
C ASN A 112 -6.22 11.31 1.70
N SER A 113 -5.73 12.55 1.63
CA SER A 113 -4.60 12.91 0.78
C SER A 113 -3.30 12.27 1.28
N VAL A 114 -3.03 12.32 2.58
CA VAL A 114 -1.85 11.70 3.21
C VAL A 114 -1.84 10.19 2.94
N LEU A 115 -2.95 9.49 3.17
CA LEU A 115 -3.06 8.05 2.94
C LEU A 115 -2.89 7.67 1.47
N THR A 116 -3.47 8.46 0.56
CA THR A 116 -3.35 8.24 -0.88
C THR A 116 -1.91 8.41 -1.33
N VAL A 117 -1.26 9.51 -0.93
CA VAL A 117 0.15 9.80 -1.27
C VAL A 117 1.08 8.74 -0.68
N ALA A 118 0.87 8.35 0.57
CA ALA A 118 1.67 7.30 1.22
C ALA A 118 1.53 5.95 0.49
N GLY A 119 0.30 5.56 0.11
CA GLY A 119 0.07 4.33 -0.65
C GLY A 119 0.73 4.37 -2.03
N VAL A 120 0.66 5.51 -2.73
CA VAL A 120 1.36 5.73 -4.02
C VAL A 120 2.88 5.63 -3.83
N ALA A 121 3.44 6.29 -2.82
CA ALA A 121 4.88 6.26 -2.54
C ALA A 121 5.37 4.83 -2.25
N VAL A 122 4.64 4.07 -1.43
CA VAL A 122 4.95 2.66 -1.15
C VAL A 122 4.79 1.80 -2.40
N GLY A 123 3.79 2.06 -3.24
CA GLY A 123 3.63 1.40 -4.53
C GLY A 123 4.84 1.63 -5.44
N LEU A 124 5.27 2.88 -5.62
CA LEU A 124 6.44 3.23 -6.42
C LEU A 124 7.72 2.60 -5.87
N TRP A 125 7.91 2.62 -4.55
CA TRP A 125 9.01 1.93 -3.89
C TRP A 125 8.98 0.42 -4.14
N SER A 126 7.79 -0.20 -4.12
CA SER A 126 7.61 -1.63 -4.40
C SER A 126 7.97 -1.99 -5.84
N LEU A 127 7.66 -1.11 -6.81
CA LEU A 127 8.11 -1.26 -8.19
C LEU A 127 9.64 -1.15 -8.29
N ALA A 128 10.26 -0.20 -7.60
CA ALA A 128 11.72 -0.05 -7.58
C ALA A 128 12.39 -1.30 -6.97
N VAL A 129 11.83 -1.81 -5.87
CA VAL A 129 12.22 -3.07 -5.23
C VAL A 129 12.22 -4.24 -6.20
N ARG A 130 11.17 -4.35 -7.03
CA ARG A 130 11.03 -5.41 -8.05
C ARG A 130 12.02 -5.24 -9.18
N ARG A 131 12.23 -4.01 -9.66
CA ARG A 131 13.19 -3.71 -10.74
C ARG A 131 14.63 -4.00 -10.33
N ALA A 132 14.99 -3.74 -9.07
CA ALA A 132 16.33 -4.03 -8.54
C ALA A 132 16.64 -5.54 -8.39
N THR A 133 15.65 -6.41 -8.60
CA THR A 133 15.81 -7.86 -8.50
C THR A 133 15.74 -8.58 -9.85
N ARG A 134 15.56 -7.82 -10.93
CA ARG A 134 15.66 -8.31 -12.31
C ARG A 134 17.05 -8.05 -12.85
#